data_AF-A0A3D2FIA5-F1
#
_entry.id   AF-A0A3D2FIA5-F1
#
_cell.length_a   1.000
_cell.length_b   1.000
_cell.length_c   1.000
_cell.angle_alpha   90.00
_cell.angle_beta   90.00
_cell.angle_gamma   90.00
#
_symmetry.space_group_name_H-M   'P 1'
#
loop_
_entity.id
_entity.type
_entity.pdbx_description
1 polymer ?
#
loop_
_entity_poly.entity_id
_entity_poly.type
_entity_poly.pdbx_seq_one_letter_code
_entity_poly.pdbx_strand_id
1 'polypeptide(L)'
;MTTPTDVKTLLRALNPTEVISEGDDFVVTIGSTAIKIIGADVDAYLTAKPSLAHTSDTSLSAPGYQEQVVDIQGRGPLSWRLFRESEELSLKHPNNGFEITVGPVSTNLVFSLTDSDAIAKDLRRAVMMRRNPYREKENLNLRDLFSRIISVKIRAPSGHALFNNSRQLRALAEASLYHIAFGYGVSIIPIQSWERSFYSLETRKKEVVQFPLRTYNSELVAYYQLALGAESLILSYLALYKILEYFFTSAAEHVLFDRVKEQLVAPDFSHLKTGKLRELTKTIWRFDQKMDERKRVSPECCAKQSICPQYIMTAKVKGCRMSAHRLRRGQDTTERSGLTSGNRSKEETA
;
A
#
# COMPACT_ATOMS: atom_id res chain seq x y z
N MET A 1 0.85 -30.20 -27.18
CA MET A 1 1.59 -29.38 -28.16
C MET A 1 0.68 -28.22 -28.52
N THR A 2 1.01 -27.04 -28.03
CA THR A 2 0.31 -25.80 -28.35
C THR A 2 0.41 -25.46 -29.82
N THR A 3 -0.72 -25.12 -30.44
CA THR A 3 -0.77 -24.64 -31.81
C THR A 3 -0.68 -23.10 -31.84
N PRO A 4 -0.23 -22.48 -32.94
CA PRO A 4 -0.27 -21.02 -33.08
C PRO A 4 -1.69 -20.46 -32.99
N THR A 5 -2.71 -21.26 -33.31
CA THR A 5 -4.13 -20.90 -33.14
C THR A 5 -4.50 -20.76 -31.66
N ASP A 6 -3.95 -21.59 -30.78
CA ASP A 6 -4.16 -21.49 -29.33
C ASP A 6 -3.55 -20.18 -28.79
N VAL A 7 -2.33 -19.86 -29.22
CA VAL A 7 -1.65 -18.59 -28.85
C VAL A 7 -2.44 -17.38 -29.35
N LYS A 8 -2.96 -17.43 -30.58
CA LYS A 8 -3.81 -16.36 -31.13
C LYS A 8 -5.09 -16.18 -30.32
N THR A 9 -5.66 -17.29 -29.84
CA THR A 9 -6.88 -17.28 -29.00
C THR A 9 -6.58 -16.68 -27.62
N LEU A 10 -5.45 -17.05 -27.01
CA LEU A 10 -4.99 -16.53 -25.71
C LEU A 10 -4.62 -15.05 -25.72
N LEU A 11 -4.21 -14.51 -26.87
CA LEU A 11 -3.81 -13.11 -27.02
C LEU A 11 -4.88 -12.27 -27.68
N ARG A 12 -6.10 -12.79 -27.79
CA ARG A 12 -7.26 -12.14 -28.43
C ARG A 12 -7.40 -10.67 -28.05
N ALA A 13 -7.28 -10.34 -26.76
CA ALA A 13 -7.50 -8.98 -26.27
C ALA A 13 -6.49 -7.95 -26.83
N LEU A 14 -5.30 -8.41 -27.21
CA LEU A 14 -4.23 -7.58 -27.75
C LEU A 14 -4.30 -7.40 -29.28
N ASN A 15 -5.18 -8.14 -29.97
CA ASN A 15 -5.30 -8.16 -31.44
C ASN A 15 -3.95 -8.42 -32.15
N PRO A 16 -3.33 -9.59 -31.98
CA PRO A 16 -2.07 -9.92 -32.65
C PRO A 16 -2.23 -9.92 -34.17
N THR A 17 -1.27 -9.32 -34.86
CA THR A 17 -1.27 -9.21 -36.33
C THR A 17 -0.79 -10.52 -36.96
N GLU A 18 0.31 -11.05 -36.45
CA GLU A 18 0.95 -12.29 -36.93
C GLU A 18 1.46 -13.11 -35.75
N VAL A 19 1.38 -14.43 -35.87
CA VAL A 19 1.89 -15.41 -34.90
C VAL A 19 2.72 -16.42 -35.67
N ILE A 20 4.03 -16.42 -35.46
CA ILE A 20 4.98 -17.32 -36.10
C ILE A 20 5.53 -18.26 -35.02
N SER A 21 5.57 -19.56 -35.32
CA SER A 21 6.21 -20.54 -34.45
C SER A 21 7.68 -20.68 -34.85
N GLU A 22 8.58 -20.44 -33.91
CA GLU A 22 10.02 -20.60 -34.04
C GLU A 22 10.49 -21.66 -33.06
N GLY A 23 10.41 -22.93 -33.47
CA GLY A 23 10.73 -24.07 -32.59
C GLY A 23 9.72 -24.19 -31.45
N ASP A 24 10.20 -24.18 -30.21
CA ASP A 24 9.38 -24.25 -28.99
C ASP A 24 8.82 -22.87 -28.56
N ASP A 25 9.24 -21.80 -29.21
CA ASP A 25 8.83 -20.43 -28.91
C ASP A 25 7.88 -19.87 -29.99
N PHE A 26 7.11 -18.85 -29.61
CA PHE A 26 6.22 -18.12 -30.50
C PHE A 26 6.65 -16.66 -30.59
N VAL A 27 6.76 -16.15 -31.80
CA VAL A 27 6.97 -14.72 -32.07
C VAL A 27 5.64 -14.12 -32.49
N VAL A 28 5.16 -13.15 -31.72
CA VAL A 28 3.87 -12.49 -31.93
C VAL A 28 4.09 -11.02 -32.22
N THR A 29 3.58 -10.55 -33.34
CA THR A 29 3.64 -9.13 -33.72
C THR A 29 2.37 -8.42 -33.26
N ILE A 30 2.54 -7.42 -32.39
CA ILE A 30 1.44 -6.59 -31.89
C ILE A 30 1.71 -5.14 -32.30
N GLY A 31 1.02 -4.69 -33.35
CA GLY A 31 1.24 -3.36 -33.93
C GLY A 31 2.62 -3.23 -34.58
N SER A 32 3.57 -2.61 -33.88
CA SER A 32 4.96 -2.40 -34.36
C SER A 32 6.02 -3.15 -33.56
N THR A 33 5.60 -3.91 -32.54
CA THR A 33 6.51 -4.61 -31.62
C THR A 33 6.36 -6.11 -31.79
N ALA A 34 7.48 -6.79 -32.04
CA ALA A 34 7.57 -8.25 -31.97
C ALA A 34 7.82 -8.67 -30.52
N ILE A 35 7.07 -9.66 -30.04
CA ILE A 35 7.14 -10.18 -28.68
C ILE A 35 7.39 -11.68 -28.76
N LYS A 36 8.36 -12.15 -27.99
CA LYS A 36 8.68 -13.55 -27.84
C LYS A 36 7.89 -14.15 -26.67
N ILE A 37 7.29 -15.31 -26.89
CA ILE A 37 6.48 -16.04 -25.91
C ILE A 37 7.00 -17.48 -25.88
N ILE A 38 7.33 -17.95 -24.68
CA ILE A 38 7.85 -19.30 -24.48
C ILE A 38 6.69 -20.29 -24.55
N GLY A 39 6.76 -21.32 -25.39
CA GLY A 39 5.67 -22.30 -25.54
C GLY A 39 5.37 -23.06 -24.26
N ALA A 40 6.41 -23.35 -23.45
CA ALA A 40 6.26 -23.98 -22.14
C ALA A 40 5.38 -23.17 -21.17
N ASP A 41 5.45 -21.83 -21.21
CA ASP A 41 4.60 -20.98 -20.37
C ASP A 41 3.14 -21.03 -20.83
N VAL A 42 2.91 -21.17 -22.14
CA VAL A 42 1.57 -21.31 -22.73
C VAL A 42 0.96 -22.65 -22.33
N ASP A 43 1.71 -23.75 -22.47
CA ASP A 43 1.28 -25.09 -22.06
C ASP A 43 0.99 -25.14 -20.56
N ALA A 44 1.84 -24.51 -19.74
CA ALA A 44 1.65 -24.41 -18.29
C ALA A 44 0.37 -23.64 -17.94
N TYR A 45 0.12 -22.51 -18.61
CA TYR A 45 -1.11 -21.73 -18.42
C TYR A 45 -2.35 -22.51 -18.84
N LEU A 46 -2.35 -23.15 -20.02
CA LEU A 46 -3.49 -23.94 -20.50
C LEU A 46 -3.83 -25.10 -19.57
N THR A 47 -2.81 -25.76 -19.02
CA THR A 47 -2.97 -26.82 -18.03
C THR A 47 -3.52 -26.30 -16.70
N ALA A 48 -3.07 -25.11 -16.26
CA ALA A 48 -3.52 -24.48 -15.02
C ALA A 48 -4.89 -23.82 -15.13
N LYS A 49 -5.29 -23.34 -16.33
CA LYS A 49 -6.53 -22.60 -16.62
C LYS A 49 -7.79 -23.13 -15.92
N PRO A 50 -8.11 -24.44 -15.92
CA PRO A 50 -9.31 -24.93 -15.23
C PRO A 50 -9.27 -24.77 -13.69
N SER A 51 -8.08 -24.67 -13.10
CA SER A 51 -7.90 -24.47 -11.66
C SER A 51 -7.80 -23.01 -11.24
N LEU A 52 -7.69 -22.10 -12.21
CA LEU A 52 -7.58 -20.66 -11.97
C LEU A 52 -8.97 -20.07 -11.77
N ALA A 53 -9.16 -19.38 -10.63
CA ALA A 53 -10.37 -18.65 -10.31
C ALA A 53 -10.06 -17.16 -10.17
N HIS A 54 -10.91 -16.32 -10.77
CA HIS A 54 -10.86 -14.87 -10.63
C HIS A 54 -11.78 -14.41 -9.50
N THR A 55 -11.22 -13.76 -8.48
CA THR A 55 -12.05 -13.10 -7.45
C THR A 55 -12.40 -11.65 -7.80
N SER A 56 -11.62 -11.04 -8.70
CA SER A 56 -11.79 -9.69 -9.24
C SER A 56 -11.01 -9.57 -10.56
N ASP A 57 -11.24 -8.50 -11.32
CA ASP A 57 -10.58 -8.22 -12.61
C ASP A 57 -9.04 -8.13 -12.53
N THR A 58 -8.53 -7.94 -11.32
CA THR A 58 -7.13 -7.69 -10.98
C THR A 58 -6.52 -8.81 -10.13
N SER A 59 -7.25 -9.90 -9.92
CA SER A 59 -6.79 -11.00 -9.07
C SER A 59 -6.90 -12.35 -9.75
N LEU A 60 -5.97 -13.22 -9.37
CA LEU A 60 -5.90 -14.61 -9.79
C LEU A 60 -5.72 -15.47 -8.55
N SER A 61 -6.50 -16.53 -8.44
CA SER A 61 -6.39 -17.48 -7.33
C SER A 61 -6.33 -18.90 -7.86
N ALA A 62 -5.52 -19.73 -7.23
CA ALA A 62 -5.42 -21.16 -7.46
C ALA A 62 -5.16 -21.85 -6.11
N PRO A 63 -5.31 -23.18 -6.00
CA PRO A 63 -4.93 -23.91 -4.80
C PRO A 63 -3.46 -23.63 -4.44
N GLY A 64 -3.24 -23.06 -3.26
CA GLY A 64 -1.92 -22.67 -2.75
C GLY A 64 -1.30 -21.43 -3.37
N TYR A 65 -2.01 -20.75 -4.28
CA TYR A 65 -1.50 -19.58 -4.97
C TYR A 65 -2.52 -18.45 -5.01
N GLN A 66 -2.09 -17.25 -4.67
CA GLN A 66 -2.90 -16.07 -4.90
C GLN A 66 -2.05 -14.92 -5.39
N GLU A 67 -2.57 -14.23 -6.39
CA GLU A 67 -1.98 -13.03 -6.95
C GLU A 67 -3.01 -11.93 -7.06
N GLN A 68 -2.61 -10.72 -6.69
CA GLN A 68 -3.43 -9.53 -6.82
C GLN A 68 -2.59 -8.36 -7.29
N VAL A 69 -3.11 -7.59 -8.25
CA VAL A 69 -2.48 -6.34 -8.69
C VAL A 69 -2.56 -5.31 -7.58
N VAL A 70 -1.48 -4.54 -7.45
CA VAL A 70 -1.29 -3.58 -6.39
C VAL A 70 -0.97 -2.22 -7.01
N ASP A 71 -1.55 -1.17 -6.45
CA ASP A 71 -1.18 0.20 -6.76
C ASP A 71 -0.22 0.74 -5.71
N ILE A 72 0.74 1.53 -6.15
CA ILE A 72 1.67 2.23 -5.28
C ILE A 72 1.34 3.70 -5.35
N GLN A 73 0.71 4.20 -4.30
CA GLN A 73 0.30 5.59 -4.17
C GLN A 73 1.43 6.40 -3.52
N GLY A 74 1.85 7.49 -4.17
CA GLY A 74 3.01 8.31 -3.74
C GLY A 74 3.40 9.40 -4.74
N ARG A 75 3.65 10.65 -4.30
CA ARG A 75 4.31 11.67 -5.14
C ARG A 75 5.81 11.43 -5.26
N GLY A 76 6.33 11.60 -6.48
CA GLY A 76 7.76 11.72 -6.76
C GLY A 76 8.46 10.41 -7.17
N PRO A 77 9.73 10.49 -7.56
CA PRO A 77 10.52 9.33 -8.00
C PRO A 77 10.71 8.27 -6.91
N LEU A 78 10.33 8.57 -5.66
CA LEU A 78 10.46 7.72 -4.47
C LEU A 78 9.50 6.52 -4.44
N SER A 79 8.28 6.63 -4.98
CA SER A 79 7.37 5.47 -5.08
C SER A 79 7.96 4.37 -5.97
N TRP A 80 8.67 4.77 -7.03
CA TRP A 80 9.46 3.88 -7.88
C TRP A 80 10.83 3.50 -7.29
N ARG A 81 11.29 4.12 -6.19
CA ARG A 81 12.55 3.73 -5.53
C ARG A 81 12.45 2.42 -4.77
N LEU A 82 11.24 1.99 -4.39
CA LEU A 82 11.01 0.68 -3.76
C LEU A 82 11.61 -0.48 -4.58
N PHE A 83 11.58 -0.39 -5.91
CA PHE A 83 12.02 -1.44 -6.83
C PHE A 83 13.29 -1.08 -7.60
N ARG A 84 14.05 -0.06 -7.18
CA ARG A 84 15.31 0.31 -7.87
C ARG A 84 16.46 -0.65 -7.56
N GLU A 85 16.48 -1.22 -6.36
CA GLU A 85 17.56 -2.10 -5.89
C GLU A 85 17.27 -3.58 -6.22
N SER A 86 15.99 -3.98 -6.18
CA SER A 86 15.52 -5.29 -6.62
C SER A 86 14.16 -5.15 -7.32
N GLU A 87 13.95 -5.88 -8.42
CA GLU A 87 12.65 -5.90 -9.11
C GLU A 87 11.56 -6.58 -8.27
N GLU A 88 11.97 -7.42 -7.32
CA GLU A 88 11.06 -8.19 -6.46
C GLU A 88 11.44 -8.05 -4.98
N LEU A 89 10.44 -7.99 -4.13
CA LEU A 89 10.56 -7.94 -2.68
C LEU A 89 9.93 -9.21 -2.11
N SER A 90 10.76 -10.12 -1.60
CA SER A 90 10.33 -11.41 -1.06
C SER A 90 10.34 -11.42 0.46
N LEU A 91 9.21 -11.78 1.08
CA LEU A 91 9.08 -12.05 2.50
C LEU A 91 8.81 -13.55 2.69
N LYS A 92 9.68 -14.23 3.42
CA LYS A 92 9.53 -15.64 3.78
C LYS A 92 9.18 -15.78 5.25
N HIS A 93 8.18 -16.58 5.55
CA HIS A 93 7.88 -16.94 6.93
C HIS A 93 8.86 -18.03 7.39
N PRO A 94 9.59 -17.85 8.50
CA PRO A 94 10.66 -18.76 8.91
C PRO A 94 10.19 -20.19 9.19
N ASN A 95 9.00 -20.36 9.79
CA ASN A 95 8.52 -21.69 10.22
C ASN A 95 7.47 -22.33 9.30
N ASN A 96 6.62 -21.53 8.65
CA ASN A 96 5.44 -22.03 7.92
C ASN A 96 5.68 -22.20 6.42
N GLY A 97 6.84 -21.78 5.90
CA GLY A 97 7.18 -21.91 4.48
C GLY A 97 6.35 -21.03 3.53
N PHE A 98 5.55 -20.10 4.04
CA PHE A 98 4.88 -19.10 3.19
C PHE A 98 5.91 -18.18 2.55
N GLU A 99 5.75 -17.97 1.25
CA GLU A 99 6.54 -17.03 0.48
C GLU A 99 5.62 -16.00 -0.14
N ILE A 100 5.93 -14.73 0.09
CA ILE A 100 5.20 -13.59 -0.46
C ILE A 100 6.17 -12.76 -1.26
N THR A 101 5.84 -12.52 -2.51
CA THR A 101 6.67 -11.71 -3.40
C THR A 101 5.85 -10.56 -3.93
N VAL A 102 6.32 -9.33 -3.74
CA VAL A 102 5.78 -8.14 -4.40
C VAL A 102 6.71 -7.79 -5.55
N GLY A 103 6.20 -7.73 -6.78
CA GLY A 103 7.03 -7.53 -7.96
C GLY A 103 6.23 -7.45 -9.26
N PRO A 104 6.85 -7.64 -10.43
CA PRO A 104 6.13 -7.57 -11.69
C PRO A 104 5.14 -8.73 -11.82
N VAL A 105 4.04 -8.50 -12.52
CA VAL A 105 2.95 -9.47 -12.74
C VAL A 105 3.46 -10.83 -13.25
N SER A 106 2.84 -11.93 -12.81
CA SER A 106 3.15 -13.28 -13.31
C SER A 106 2.68 -13.50 -14.75
N THR A 107 3.30 -14.45 -15.45
CA THR A 107 2.87 -14.87 -16.79
C THR A 107 1.43 -15.36 -16.81
N ASN A 108 1.02 -16.15 -15.80
CA ASN A 108 -0.35 -16.65 -15.67
C ASN A 108 -1.39 -15.53 -15.56
N LEU A 109 -1.11 -14.51 -14.74
CA LEU A 109 -2.01 -13.37 -14.62
C LEU A 109 -2.05 -12.57 -15.93
N VAL A 110 -0.91 -12.37 -16.61
CA VAL A 110 -0.90 -11.72 -17.93
C VAL A 110 -1.74 -12.50 -18.95
N PHE A 111 -1.56 -13.81 -19.05
CA PHE A 111 -2.36 -14.63 -19.97
C PHE A 111 -3.84 -14.56 -19.64
N SER A 112 -4.22 -14.60 -18.37
CA SER A 112 -5.62 -14.48 -17.97
C SER A 112 -6.24 -13.13 -18.36
N LEU A 113 -5.46 -12.05 -18.36
CA LEU A 113 -5.90 -10.72 -18.81
C LEU A 113 -6.03 -10.62 -20.33
N THR A 114 -5.23 -11.38 -21.09
CA THR A 114 -5.25 -11.36 -22.56
C THR A 114 -6.21 -12.36 -23.20
N ASP A 115 -6.60 -13.39 -22.44
CA ASP A 115 -7.57 -14.44 -22.82
C ASP A 115 -9.02 -13.92 -22.86
N SER A 116 -9.23 -12.64 -22.51
CA SER A 116 -10.53 -11.96 -22.57
C SER A 116 -10.81 -11.34 -23.94
N ASP A 117 -12.09 -11.09 -24.21
CA ASP A 117 -12.57 -10.53 -25.48
C ASP A 117 -12.07 -9.10 -25.74
N ALA A 118 -11.93 -8.32 -24.67
CA ALA A 118 -11.52 -6.94 -24.72
C ALA A 118 -10.70 -6.57 -23.46
N ILE A 119 -9.65 -5.79 -23.65
CA ILE A 119 -8.88 -5.20 -22.55
C ILE A 119 -9.66 -4.01 -21.98
N ALA A 120 -9.81 -3.95 -20.65
CA ALA A 120 -10.35 -2.79 -19.97
C ALA A 120 -9.63 -1.50 -20.42
N LYS A 121 -10.38 -0.43 -20.69
CA LYS A 121 -9.84 0.82 -21.25
C LYS A 121 -8.66 1.38 -20.44
N ASP A 122 -8.74 1.28 -19.12
CA ASP A 122 -7.70 1.78 -18.22
C ASP A 122 -6.47 0.86 -18.11
N LEU A 123 -6.66 -0.46 -18.23
CA LEU A 123 -5.55 -1.40 -18.43
C LEU A 123 -4.83 -1.11 -19.75
N ARG A 124 -5.59 -0.91 -20.84
CA ARG A 124 -5.01 -0.52 -22.14
C ARG A 124 -4.23 0.79 -22.03
N ARG A 125 -4.72 1.79 -21.28
CA ARG A 125 -3.96 3.03 -21.02
C ARG A 125 -2.68 2.78 -20.23
N ALA A 126 -2.74 1.93 -19.20
CA ALA A 126 -1.60 1.61 -18.36
C ALA A 126 -0.47 0.90 -19.15
N VAL A 127 -0.85 0.02 -20.08
CA VAL A 127 0.06 -0.78 -20.90
C VAL A 127 0.53 -0.03 -22.15
N MET A 128 -0.37 0.66 -22.87
CA MET A 128 -0.10 1.16 -24.23
C MET A 128 0.22 2.66 -24.33
N MET A 129 -0.24 3.52 -23.39
CA MET A 129 -0.06 4.97 -23.52
C MET A 129 1.25 5.52 -22.95
N ARG A 130 2.02 4.70 -22.24
CA ARG A 130 3.31 5.13 -21.68
C ARG A 130 4.43 4.41 -22.41
N ARG A 131 5.44 5.15 -22.90
CA ARG A 131 6.62 4.57 -23.57
C ARG A 131 7.14 3.37 -22.76
N ASN A 132 7.08 2.17 -23.32
CA ASN A 132 7.63 0.99 -22.68
C ASN A 132 9.15 1.24 -22.50
N PRO A 133 9.69 1.22 -21.26
CA PRO A 133 11.12 1.40 -21.04
C PRO A 133 11.97 0.36 -21.77
N TYR A 134 11.37 -0.75 -22.19
CA TYR A 134 12.05 -1.86 -22.86
C TYR A 134 11.86 -1.87 -24.38
N ARG A 135 11.28 -0.82 -24.99
CA ARG A 135 11.01 -0.80 -26.44
C ARG A 135 12.27 -0.97 -27.31
N GLU A 136 13.45 -0.68 -26.76
CA GLU A 136 14.75 -0.82 -27.42
C GLU A 136 15.38 -2.21 -27.25
N LYS A 137 14.78 -3.12 -26.45
CA LYS A 137 15.27 -4.50 -26.33
C LYS A 137 14.84 -5.32 -27.53
N GLU A 138 15.79 -6.08 -28.10
CA GLU A 138 15.57 -6.94 -29.28
C GLU A 138 14.63 -8.12 -29.00
N ASN A 139 14.55 -8.60 -27.76
CA ASN A 139 13.72 -9.74 -27.36
C ASN A 139 12.77 -9.34 -26.21
N LEU A 140 11.64 -8.75 -26.56
CA LEU A 140 10.60 -8.41 -25.59
C LEU A 140 9.81 -9.65 -25.18
N ASN A 141 9.72 -9.91 -23.88
CA ASN A 141 8.81 -10.92 -23.36
C ASN A 141 7.41 -10.33 -23.17
N LEU A 142 6.39 -11.19 -23.15
CA LEU A 142 5.00 -10.76 -22.89
C LEU A 142 4.88 -10.01 -21.55
N ARG A 143 5.62 -10.45 -20.53
CA ARG A 143 5.69 -9.79 -19.21
C ARG A 143 6.20 -8.34 -19.29
N ASP A 144 7.07 -8.04 -20.25
CA ASP A 144 7.68 -6.71 -20.39
C ASP A 144 6.68 -5.64 -20.83
N LEU A 145 5.62 -6.04 -21.55
CA LEU A 145 4.49 -5.14 -21.85
C LEU A 145 3.77 -4.66 -20.58
N PHE A 146 3.71 -5.53 -19.57
CA PHE A 146 3.03 -5.29 -18.29
C PHE A 146 4.01 -4.90 -17.17
N SER A 147 5.27 -4.61 -17.49
CA SER A 147 6.35 -4.29 -16.54
C SER A 147 6.06 -3.16 -15.55
N ARG A 148 5.10 -2.28 -15.86
CA ARG A 148 4.68 -1.18 -14.97
C ARG A 148 3.65 -1.60 -13.93
N ILE A 149 3.02 -2.75 -14.12
CA ILE A 149 2.03 -3.29 -13.21
C ILE A 149 2.76 -4.15 -12.19
N ILE A 150 2.44 -3.94 -10.93
CA ILE A 150 3.04 -4.65 -9.81
C ILE A 150 1.94 -5.51 -9.19
N SER A 151 2.28 -6.73 -8.80
CA SER A 151 1.39 -7.64 -8.09
C SER A 151 2.04 -8.16 -6.82
N VAL A 152 1.19 -8.47 -5.84
CA VAL A 152 1.57 -9.31 -4.70
C VAL A 152 1.22 -10.75 -5.05
N LYS A 153 2.16 -11.66 -4.83
CA LYS A 153 1.98 -13.10 -5.05
C LYS A 153 2.25 -13.83 -3.74
N ILE A 154 1.41 -14.80 -3.43
CA ILE A 154 1.52 -15.64 -2.24
C ILE A 154 1.58 -17.08 -2.67
N ARG A 155 2.54 -17.81 -2.13
CA ARG A 155 2.66 -19.25 -2.27
C ARG A 155 2.54 -19.91 -0.90
N ALA A 156 1.58 -20.82 -0.80
CA ALA A 156 1.38 -21.68 0.35
C ALA A 156 1.95 -23.08 0.06
N PRO A 157 2.60 -23.73 1.02
CA PRO A 157 3.07 -25.10 0.84
C PRO A 157 1.89 -26.08 0.78
N SER A 158 2.04 -27.16 0.00
CA SER A 158 0.99 -28.14 -0.33
C SER A 158 0.41 -28.93 0.85
N GLY A 159 1.03 -28.87 2.03
CA GLY A 159 0.55 -29.49 3.26
C GLY A 159 -0.14 -28.54 4.25
N HIS A 160 -0.26 -27.25 3.95
CA HIS A 160 -0.80 -26.28 4.91
C HIS A 160 -2.33 -26.22 4.86
N ALA A 161 -2.98 -26.05 6.01
CA ALA A 161 -4.44 -25.92 6.12
C ALA A 161 -5.04 -24.73 5.31
N LEU A 162 -4.20 -23.77 4.92
CA LEU A 162 -4.58 -22.57 4.18
C LEU A 162 -4.46 -22.76 2.66
N PHE A 163 -3.97 -23.90 2.19
CA PHE A 163 -3.70 -24.16 0.77
C PHE A 163 -4.96 -23.97 -0.09
N ASN A 164 -6.12 -24.45 0.37
CA ASN A 164 -7.37 -24.32 -0.38
C ASN A 164 -8.17 -23.04 -0.04
N ASN A 165 -7.73 -22.23 0.93
CA ASN A 165 -8.51 -21.08 1.40
C ASN A 165 -8.02 -19.76 0.81
N SER A 166 -8.53 -19.42 -0.38
CA SER A 166 -8.20 -18.18 -1.09
C SER A 166 -8.54 -16.91 -0.28
N ARG A 167 -9.58 -16.90 0.54
CA ARG A 167 -9.94 -15.73 1.36
C ARG A 167 -8.90 -15.45 2.44
N GLN A 168 -8.38 -16.50 3.08
CA GLN A 168 -7.36 -16.35 4.12
C GLN A 168 -5.99 -16.00 3.52
N LEU A 169 -5.64 -16.57 2.36
CA LEU A 169 -4.46 -16.14 1.61
C LEU A 169 -4.55 -14.65 1.25
N ARG A 170 -5.75 -14.16 0.90
CA ARG A 170 -5.96 -12.75 0.58
C ARG A 170 -5.73 -11.85 1.77
N ALA A 171 -6.32 -12.20 2.91
CA ALA A 171 -6.14 -11.46 4.15
C ALA A 171 -4.66 -11.42 4.57
N LEU A 172 -3.91 -12.49 4.31
CA LEU A 172 -2.48 -12.56 4.53
C LEU A 172 -1.70 -11.69 3.53
N ALA A 173 -2.16 -11.55 2.28
CA ALA A 173 -1.64 -10.58 1.30
C ALA A 173 -1.81 -9.15 1.78
N GLU A 174 -3.03 -8.80 2.16
CA GLU A 174 -3.39 -7.48 2.65
C GLU A 174 -2.58 -7.12 3.90
N ALA A 175 -2.40 -8.06 4.83
CA ALA A 175 -1.55 -7.88 5.99
C ALA A 175 -0.08 -7.66 5.61
N SER A 176 0.42 -8.38 4.62
CA SER A 176 1.82 -8.28 4.19
C SER A 176 2.10 -6.97 3.48
N LEU A 177 1.17 -6.54 2.61
CA LEU A 177 1.21 -5.24 1.98
C LEU A 177 1.19 -4.12 3.02
N TYR A 178 0.36 -4.24 4.07
CA TYR A 178 0.36 -3.29 5.17
C TYR A 178 1.72 -3.21 5.88
N HIS A 179 2.37 -4.34 6.18
CA HIS A 179 3.72 -4.33 6.78
C HIS A 179 4.76 -3.66 5.87
N ILE A 180 4.73 -3.96 4.58
CA ILE A 180 5.61 -3.34 3.60
C ILE A 180 5.35 -1.83 3.55
N ALA A 181 4.08 -1.44 3.48
CA ALA A 181 3.64 -0.04 3.45
C ALA A 181 4.09 0.71 4.70
N PHE A 182 3.86 0.13 5.88
CA PHE A 182 4.25 0.69 7.17
C PHE A 182 5.77 0.86 7.28
N GLY A 183 6.54 -0.18 6.92
CA GLY A 183 7.98 -0.13 7.05
C GLY A 183 8.64 0.82 6.07
N TYR A 184 8.19 0.90 4.82
CA TYR A 184 8.77 1.83 3.85
C TYR A 184 8.12 3.22 3.84
N GLY A 185 7.02 3.42 4.58
CA GLY A 185 6.26 4.66 4.58
C GLY A 185 5.62 4.98 3.22
N VAL A 186 5.24 3.96 2.46
CA VAL A 186 4.61 4.09 1.13
C VAL A 186 3.21 3.49 1.18
N SER A 187 2.22 4.13 0.57
CA SER A 187 0.88 3.55 0.49
C SER A 187 0.83 2.52 -0.64
N ILE A 188 0.61 1.27 -0.27
CA ILE A 188 0.54 0.13 -1.19
C ILE A 188 -0.85 -0.50 -1.03
N ILE A 189 -1.66 -0.46 -2.08
CA ILE A 189 -3.09 -0.79 -2.01
C ILE A 189 -3.42 -1.89 -3.02
N PRO A 190 -4.01 -3.02 -2.58
CA PRO A 190 -4.50 -4.03 -3.51
C PRO A 190 -5.70 -3.47 -4.30
N ILE A 191 -5.61 -3.54 -5.63
CA ILE A 191 -6.65 -3.03 -6.52
C ILE A 191 -7.70 -4.13 -6.74
N GLN A 192 -8.99 -3.78 -6.79
CA GLN A 192 -10.07 -4.72 -7.17
C GLN A 192 -10.55 -4.50 -8.61
N SER A 193 -10.58 -3.26 -9.09
CA SER A 193 -10.99 -2.88 -10.44
C SER A 193 -9.95 -1.95 -11.08
N TRP A 194 -9.83 -1.96 -12.41
CA TRP A 194 -8.87 -1.10 -13.12
C TRP A 194 -9.19 0.41 -13.06
N GLU A 195 -10.31 0.78 -12.45
CA GLU A 195 -10.73 2.16 -12.23
C GLU A 195 -9.85 2.81 -11.15
N ARG A 196 -9.06 3.81 -11.55
CA ARG A 196 -8.07 4.44 -10.67
C ARG A 196 -8.75 5.34 -9.63
N SER A 197 -8.51 5.05 -8.36
CA SER A 197 -8.60 6.05 -7.29
C SER A 197 -7.24 6.71 -7.16
N PHE A 198 -7.09 7.93 -7.70
CA PHE A 198 -5.89 8.76 -7.50
C PHE A 198 -5.84 9.25 -6.04
N TYR A 199 -4.66 9.67 -5.53
CA TYR A 199 -4.37 10.72 -4.52
C TYR A 199 -3.10 10.34 -3.69
N SER A 200 -2.29 11.31 -3.22
CA SER A 200 -1.18 11.06 -2.26
C SER A 200 -0.59 12.31 -1.56
N LEU A 201 -0.17 12.12 -0.30
CA LEU A 201 0.76 12.96 0.47
C LEU A 201 2.14 12.27 0.67
N GLU A 202 3.18 13.06 0.98
CA GLU A 202 4.56 12.60 1.24
C GLU A 202 4.72 12.04 2.67
N THR A 203 5.45 10.93 2.86
CA THR A 203 5.83 10.45 4.20
C THR A 203 7.25 9.85 4.19
N ARG A 204 7.97 10.06 5.30
CA ARG A 204 9.33 9.56 5.52
C ARG A 204 9.33 8.61 6.73
N LYS A 205 9.71 7.35 6.51
CA LYS A 205 10.45 6.46 7.44
C LYS A 205 10.79 5.16 6.70
N LYS A 206 12.02 4.67 6.86
CA LYS A 206 12.46 3.33 6.41
C LYS A 206 12.67 2.50 7.67
N GLU A 207 11.85 1.49 7.88
CA GLU A 207 12.00 0.43 8.87
C GLU A 207 12.19 -0.91 8.13
N VAL A 208 12.83 -1.88 8.79
CA VAL A 208 13.04 -3.21 8.23
C VAL A 208 11.71 -3.95 8.20
N VAL A 209 11.20 -4.23 7.01
CA VAL A 209 9.92 -4.93 6.83
C VAL A 209 10.08 -6.41 7.17
N GLN A 210 9.25 -6.88 8.10
CA GLN A 210 9.12 -8.29 8.46
C GLN A 210 7.80 -8.87 7.96
N PHE A 211 7.74 -10.19 7.85
CA PHE A 211 6.51 -10.91 7.48
C PHE A 211 5.42 -10.72 8.57
N PRO A 212 4.15 -10.47 8.20
CA PRO A 212 3.06 -10.37 9.18
C PRO A 212 2.86 -11.66 9.96
N LEU A 213 3.02 -11.59 11.28
CA LEU A 213 2.70 -12.72 12.17
C LEU A 213 1.20 -12.82 12.49
N ARG A 214 0.42 -11.79 12.14
CA ARG A 214 -1.02 -11.69 12.43
C ARG A 214 -1.76 -11.07 11.25
N THR A 215 -3.05 -11.39 11.13
CA THR A 215 -3.99 -10.74 10.22
C THR A 215 -4.51 -9.44 10.84
N TYR A 216 -4.78 -8.44 10.01
CA TYR A 216 -5.33 -7.16 10.43
C TYR A 216 -6.81 -7.02 10.07
N ASN A 217 -7.51 -6.11 10.73
CA ASN A 217 -8.87 -5.71 10.32
C ASN A 217 -8.77 -4.91 9.01
N SER A 218 -9.39 -5.43 7.95
CA SER A 218 -9.36 -4.82 6.61
C SER A 218 -9.90 -3.39 6.59
N GLU A 219 -10.88 -3.06 7.43
CA GLU A 219 -11.46 -1.71 7.49
C GLU A 219 -10.45 -0.68 8.02
N LEU A 220 -9.70 -1.04 9.07
CA LEU A 220 -8.67 -0.17 9.64
C LEU A 220 -7.48 0.00 8.70
N VAL A 221 -7.09 -1.08 8.02
CA VAL A 221 -6.05 -1.03 6.98
C VAL A 221 -6.47 -0.09 5.85
N ALA A 222 -7.73 -0.17 5.42
CA ALA A 222 -8.28 0.71 4.39
C ALA A 222 -8.27 2.19 4.85
N TYR A 223 -8.70 2.50 6.08
CA TYR A 223 -8.60 3.86 6.62
C TYR A 223 -7.16 4.35 6.73
N TYR A 224 -6.22 3.48 7.09
CA TYR A 224 -4.81 3.85 7.16
C TYR A 224 -4.23 4.14 5.77
N GLN A 225 -4.51 3.29 4.80
CA GLN A 225 -4.12 3.49 3.40
C GLN A 225 -4.76 4.75 2.83
N LEU A 226 -6.03 5.02 3.15
CA LEU A 226 -6.74 6.24 2.78
C LEU A 226 -6.11 7.48 3.43
N ALA A 227 -5.72 7.38 4.70
CA ALA A 227 -5.06 8.48 5.41
C ALA A 227 -3.71 8.84 4.78
N LEU A 228 -2.93 7.84 4.36
CA LEU A 228 -1.65 8.05 3.67
C LEU A 228 -1.85 8.46 2.19
N GLY A 229 -2.94 8.01 1.58
CA GLY A 229 -3.28 8.29 0.18
C GLY A 229 -4.07 9.58 -0.03
N ALA A 230 -4.68 10.19 0.97
CA ALA A 230 -5.55 11.35 0.75
C ALA A 230 -4.74 12.63 0.40
N GLU A 231 -5.16 13.37 -0.63
CA GLU A 231 -4.58 14.69 -0.98
C GLU A 231 -5.02 15.79 -0.01
N SER A 232 -6.27 15.70 0.44
CA SER A 232 -6.83 16.64 1.40
C SER A 232 -6.37 16.28 2.81
N LEU A 233 -5.74 17.24 3.49
CA LEU A 233 -5.40 17.12 4.90
C LEU A 233 -6.64 16.80 5.75
N ILE A 234 -7.81 17.33 5.37
CA ILE A 234 -9.08 17.09 6.06
C ILE A 234 -9.47 15.61 5.94
N LEU A 235 -9.36 15.03 4.74
CA LEU A 235 -9.69 13.63 4.52
C LEU A 235 -8.70 12.70 5.24
N SER A 236 -7.41 13.04 5.20
CA SER A 236 -6.36 12.33 5.95
C SER A 236 -6.65 12.34 7.45
N TYR A 237 -7.02 13.51 7.99
CA TYR A 237 -7.41 13.68 9.38
C TYR A 237 -8.64 12.84 9.75
N LEU A 238 -9.69 12.86 8.93
CA LEU A 238 -10.90 12.07 9.16
C LEU A 238 -10.62 10.56 9.14
N ALA A 239 -9.78 10.10 8.21
CA ALA A 239 -9.39 8.70 8.12
C ALA A 239 -8.59 8.25 9.34
N LEU A 240 -7.63 9.05 9.81
CA LEU A 240 -6.90 8.79 11.06
C LEU A 240 -7.82 8.84 12.28
N TYR A 241 -8.77 9.78 12.31
CA TYR A 241 -9.76 9.87 13.38
C TYR A 241 -10.60 8.60 13.48
N LYS A 242 -11.00 8.00 12.35
CA LYS A 242 -11.74 6.72 12.33
C LYS A 242 -10.94 5.57 12.96
N ILE A 243 -9.63 5.53 12.73
CA ILE A 243 -8.75 4.56 13.40
C ILE A 243 -8.71 4.81 14.91
N LEU A 244 -8.57 6.06 15.34
CA LEU A 244 -8.57 6.42 16.77
C LEU A 244 -9.90 6.09 17.45
N GLU A 245 -11.02 6.36 16.76
CA GLU A 245 -12.37 6.07 17.24
C GLU A 245 -12.56 4.58 17.49
N TYR A 246 -12.07 3.72 16.60
CA TYR A 246 -12.13 2.27 16.77
C TYR A 246 -11.45 1.80 18.07
N PHE A 247 -10.28 2.35 18.41
CA PHE A 247 -9.56 1.98 19.62
C PHE A 247 -10.04 2.72 20.89
N PHE A 248 -10.89 3.73 20.75
CA PHE A 248 -11.29 4.59 21.87
C PHE A 248 -11.99 3.82 22.99
N THR A 249 -12.97 2.98 22.65
CA THR A 249 -13.73 2.21 23.64
C THR A 249 -12.83 1.22 24.39
N SER A 250 -12.01 0.46 23.67
CA SER A 250 -11.10 -0.52 24.28
C SER A 250 -10.04 0.15 25.18
N ALA A 251 -9.46 1.27 24.74
CA ALA A 251 -8.50 2.01 25.56
C ALA A 251 -9.14 2.57 26.83
N ALA A 252 -10.37 3.06 26.74
CA ALA A 252 -11.11 3.57 27.89
C ALA A 252 -11.50 2.47 28.88
N GLU A 253 -11.96 1.31 28.39
CA GLU A 253 -12.21 0.14 29.23
C GLU A 253 -10.96 -0.31 29.99
N HIS A 254 -9.80 -0.30 29.35
CA HIS A 254 -8.52 -0.59 30.01
C HIS A 254 -8.22 0.38 31.16
N VAL A 255 -8.39 1.70 30.94
CA VAL A 255 -8.20 2.71 31.98
C VAL A 255 -9.18 2.53 33.14
N LEU A 256 -10.43 2.13 32.86
CA LEU A 256 -11.40 1.80 33.90
C LEU A 256 -10.97 0.55 34.68
N PHE A 257 -10.55 -0.50 33.98
CA PHE A 257 -10.09 -1.74 34.58
C PHE A 257 -8.90 -1.52 35.50
N ASP A 258 -7.90 -0.75 35.06
CA ASP A 258 -6.72 -0.43 35.86
C ASP A 258 -7.09 0.34 37.12
N ARG A 259 -7.99 1.34 37.01
CA ARG A 259 -8.50 2.08 38.19
C ARG A 259 -9.27 1.21 39.16
N VAL A 260 -10.11 0.31 38.65
CA VAL A 260 -10.86 -0.64 39.48
C VAL A 260 -9.90 -1.59 40.18
N LYS A 261 -8.90 -2.10 39.45
CA LYS A 261 -7.86 -2.98 39.98
C LYS A 261 -7.05 -2.29 41.07
N GLU A 262 -6.60 -1.06 40.86
CA GLU A 262 -5.89 -0.26 41.87
C GLU A 262 -6.72 -0.09 43.14
N GLN A 263 -8.02 0.18 43.01
CA GLN A 263 -8.93 0.28 44.16
C GLN A 263 -9.15 -1.05 44.88
N LEU A 264 -9.21 -2.16 44.15
CA LEU A 264 -9.39 -3.50 44.74
C LEU A 264 -8.13 -4.00 45.47
N VAL A 265 -6.94 -3.64 44.96
CA VAL A 265 -5.64 -4.05 45.53
C VAL A 265 -5.19 -3.13 46.67
N ALA A 266 -5.82 -1.96 46.84
CA ALA A 266 -5.50 -1.05 47.93
C ALA A 266 -5.66 -1.73 49.30
N PRO A 267 -4.70 -1.56 50.24
CA PRO A 267 -4.75 -2.22 51.55
C PRO A 267 -5.96 -1.80 52.40
N ASP A 268 -6.50 -0.60 52.13
CA ASP A 268 -7.68 -0.05 52.81
C ASP A 268 -9.01 -0.63 52.28
N PHE A 269 -8.96 -1.37 51.17
CA PHE A 269 -10.14 -1.93 50.55
C PHE A 269 -10.60 -3.20 51.28
N SER A 270 -11.87 -3.20 51.70
CA SER A 270 -12.49 -4.35 52.36
C SER A 270 -13.83 -4.62 51.70
N HIS A 271 -13.98 -5.84 51.16
CA HIS A 271 -15.20 -6.30 50.51
C HIS A 271 -16.40 -6.43 51.46
N LEU A 272 -16.15 -6.55 52.78
CA LEU A 272 -17.19 -6.62 53.80
C LEU A 272 -17.82 -5.23 54.09
N LYS A 273 -17.12 -4.13 53.76
CA LYS A 273 -17.61 -2.77 54.02
C LYS A 273 -18.44 -2.28 52.84
N THR A 274 -19.76 -2.21 53.02
CA THR A 274 -20.72 -1.72 52.02
C THR A 274 -20.40 -0.29 51.51
N GLY A 275 -19.82 0.56 52.36
CA GLY A 275 -19.39 1.91 51.98
C GLY A 275 -18.30 1.93 50.90
N LYS A 276 -17.35 0.98 50.96
CA LYS A 276 -16.25 0.86 49.97
C LYS A 276 -16.74 0.26 48.66
N LEU A 277 -17.67 -0.69 48.71
CA LEU A 277 -18.35 -1.18 47.50
C LEU A 277 -19.12 -0.06 46.80
N ARG A 278 -19.84 0.78 47.56
CA ARG A 278 -20.56 1.94 47.00
C ARG A 278 -19.60 2.97 46.39
N GLU A 279 -18.41 3.16 46.95
CA GLU A 279 -17.36 4.02 46.40
C GLU A 279 -16.85 3.50 45.05
N LEU A 280 -16.55 2.20 44.96
CA LEU A 280 -16.16 1.52 43.72
C LEU A 280 -17.24 1.66 42.63
N THR A 281 -18.51 1.38 42.96
CA THR A 281 -19.63 1.55 42.03
C THR A 281 -19.78 3.00 41.56
N LYS A 282 -19.55 3.98 42.44
CA LYS A 282 -19.55 5.41 42.05
C LYS A 282 -18.41 5.72 41.08
N THR A 283 -17.24 5.11 41.22
CA THR A 283 -16.13 5.29 40.27
C THR A 283 -16.49 4.75 38.89
N ILE A 284 -17.09 3.56 38.82
CA ILE A 284 -17.59 2.96 37.58
C ILE A 284 -18.66 3.85 36.94
N TRP A 285 -19.66 4.28 37.71
CA TRP A 285 -20.75 5.11 37.20
C TRP A 285 -20.30 6.49 36.71
N ARG A 286 -19.35 7.13 37.41
CA ARG A 286 -18.73 8.39 36.96
C ARG A 286 -17.94 8.22 35.67
N PHE A 287 -17.35 7.05 35.46
CA PHE A 287 -16.62 6.74 34.24
C PHE A 287 -17.61 6.58 33.08
N ASP A 288 -18.67 5.81 33.28
CA ASP A 288 -19.74 5.58 32.31
C ASP A 288 -20.40 6.90 31.84
N GLN A 289 -20.73 7.79 32.78
CA GLN A 289 -21.26 9.12 32.46
C GLN A 289 -20.32 10.02 31.65
N LYS A 290 -19.01 9.83 31.76
CA LYS A 290 -18.01 10.57 30.97
C LYS A 290 -17.84 9.95 29.59
N MET A 291 -18.13 8.66 29.47
CA MET A 291 -18.06 7.91 28.22
C MET A 291 -19.32 8.07 27.37
N ASP A 292 -20.43 8.55 27.92
CA ASP A 292 -21.69 8.70 27.18
C ASP A 292 -21.56 9.64 25.95
N GLU A 293 -21.87 9.12 24.77
CA GLU A 293 -21.52 9.70 23.45
C GLU A 293 -22.11 11.10 23.21
N ARG A 294 -23.24 11.42 23.84
CA ARG A 294 -23.90 12.73 23.75
C ARG A 294 -23.05 13.87 24.34
N LYS A 295 -22.04 13.57 25.17
CA LYS A 295 -21.10 14.55 25.73
C LYS A 295 -19.73 14.57 25.03
N ARG A 296 -19.48 13.68 24.07
CA ARG A 296 -18.18 13.54 23.38
C ARG A 296 -17.95 14.51 22.20
N VAL A 297 -18.94 15.32 21.82
CA VAL A 297 -18.85 16.18 20.62
C VAL A 297 -17.83 17.32 20.76
N SER A 298 -17.26 17.58 21.95
CA SER A 298 -16.17 18.55 22.09
C SER A 298 -14.77 17.88 22.03
N PRO A 299 -13.92 18.23 21.04
CA PRO A 299 -12.54 17.71 20.94
C PRO A 299 -11.65 18.10 22.14
N GLU A 300 -12.10 19.02 23.00
CA GLU A 300 -11.39 19.44 24.21
C GLU A 300 -11.35 18.38 25.32
N CYS A 301 -12.33 17.46 25.38
CA CYS A 301 -12.37 16.44 26.43
C CYS A 301 -11.31 15.35 26.24
N CYS A 302 -10.99 15.00 24.99
CA CYS A 302 -9.97 13.99 24.69
C CYS A 302 -8.54 14.51 24.89
N ALA A 303 -8.26 15.78 24.59
CA ALA A 303 -6.90 16.33 24.73
C ALA A 303 -6.46 16.52 26.20
N LYS A 304 -7.42 16.70 27.12
CA LYS A 304 -7.14 16.94 28.55
C LYS A 304 -6.97 15.67 29.38
N GLN A 305 -7.38 14.50 28.87
CA GLN A 305 -7.16 13.23 29.55
C GLN A 305 -5.92 12.56 28.97
N SER A 306 -4.95 12.31 29.85
CA SER A 306 -3.66 11.65 29.70
C SER A 306 -3.75 10.19 29.20
N ILE A 307 -4.64 9.90 28.26
CA ILE A 307 -4.81 8.61 27.58
C ILE A 307 -3.84 8.49 26.40
N CYS A 308 -3.37 9.62 25.85
CA CYS A 308 -2.42 9.65 24.74
C CYS A 308 -0.94 9.32 25.05
N PRO A 309 -0.35 9.45 26.25
CA PRO A 309 1.07 9.18 26.41
C PRO A 309 1.44 7.70 26.22
N GLN A 310 0.63 6.74 26.69
CA GLN A 310 1.04 5.33 26.68
C GLN A 310 1.01 4.69 25.29
N TYR A 311 0.10 5.09 24.41
CA TYR A 311 0.07 4.60 23.02
C TYR A 311 0.89 5.47 22.04
N ILE A 312 1.29 6.70 22.42
CA ILE A 312 2.20 7.54 21.62
C ILE A 312 3.68 7.36 22.02
N MET A 313 3.99 6.73 23.17
CA MET A 313 5.38 6.56 23.64
C MET A 313 6.23 5.58 22.81
N THR A 314 5.66 4.76 21.92
CA THR A 314 6.45 4.07 20.88
C THR A 314 6.83 4.97 19.70
N ALA A 315 6.28 6.18 19.62
CA ALA A 315 6.60 7.20 18.62
C ALA A 315 7.41 8.38 19.18
N LYS A 316 8.23 8.15 20.22
CA LYS A 316 9.14 9.18 20.77
C LYS A 316 10.35 9.38 19.85
N VAL A 317 10.09 9.96 18.68
CA VAL A 317 11.11 10.52 17.78
C VAL A 317 11.70 11.75 18.48
N LYS A 318 12.89 11.58 19.06
CA LYS A 318 13.79 12.69 19.35
C LYS A 318 14.12 13.38 18.02
N GLY A 319 13.84 14.67 17.91
CA GLY A 319 14.41 15.50 16.84
C GLY A 319 13.40 16.41 16.15
N CYS A 320 12.83 17.38 16.88
CA CYS A 320 12.32 18.58 16.25
C CYS A 320 12.79 19.78 17.08
N ARG A 321 14.01 20.27 16.78
CA ARG A 321 14.43 21.61 17.17
C ARG A 321 13.78 22.58 16.19
N MET A 322 12.66 23.14 16.61
CA MET A 322 12.07 24.32 15.98
C MET A 322 12.99 25.52 16.25
N SER A 323 13.74 25.95 15.24
CA SER A 323 14.43 27.25 15.26
C SER A 323 13.42 28.34 14.92
N ALA A 324 12.98 29.09 15.93
CA ALA A 324 12.23 30.32 15.80
C ALA A 324 13.13 31.50 16.17
N HIS A 325 13.44 32.38 15.20
CA HIS A 325 13.87 33.78 15.30
C HIS A 325 14.34 34.16 13.87
N ARG A 326 13.99 35.28 13.24
CA ARG A 326 13.76 36.63 13.74
C ARG A 326 13.07 37.45 12.63
N LEU A 327 11.90 38.01 12.92
CA LEU A 327 11.23 39.02 12.10
C LEU A 327 11.27 40.32 12.92
N ARG A 328 12.04 41.33 12.48
CA ARG A 328 11.89 42.76 12.86
C ARG A 328 12.98 43.64 12.24
N ARG A 329 12.62 44.44 11.24
CA ARG A 329 12.43 45.92 11.29
C ARG A 329 12.60 46.50 9.88
N GLY A 330 11.64 47.34 9.50
CA GLY A 330 11.69 48.11 8.28
C GLY A 330 12.29 49.51 8.47
N GLN A 331 12.45 50.13 7.30
CA GLN A 331 12.35 51.56 6.97
C GLN A 331 13.50 52.53 7.24
N ASP A 332 13.67 53.34 6.19
CA ASP A 332 14.24 54.68 6.02
C ASP A 332 15.76 54.86 5.91
N THR A 333 16.22 55.20 4.70
CA THR A 333 16.52 56.60 4.32
C THR A 333 16.98 56.72 2.86
N THR A 334 16.37 57.66 2.15
CA THR A 334 16.83 58.35 0.94
C THR A 334 18.11 59.14 1.21
N GLU A 335 19.09 59.14 0.30
CA GLU A 335 19.65 60.35 -0.33
C GLU A 335 20.85 60.10 -1.28
N ARG A 336 20.68 60.67 -2.48
CA ARG A 336 21.59 61.24 -3.50
C ARG A 336 23.11 60.98 -3.55
N SER A 337 23.53 61.02 -4.83
CA SER A 337 24.81 61.45 -5.44
C SER A 337 25.75 60.29 -5.78
N GLY A 338 26.38 60.18 -6.95
CA GLY A 338 26.45 61.01 -8.15
C GLY A 338 27.72 60.61 -8.93
N LEU A 339 27.65 60.60 -10.27
CA LEU A 339 28.77 60.79 -11.21
C LEU A 339 29.94 59.77 -11.25
N THR A 340 30.09 59.01 -12.34
CA THR A 340 30.92 59.39 -13.52
C THR A 340 31.21 58.19 -14.46
N SER A 341 31.18 58.48 -15.77
CA SER A 341 31.96 57.95 -16.93
C SER A 341 32.39 56.46 -16.95
N GLY A 342 32.32 55.71 -18.06
CA GLY A 342 32.26 56.07 -19.47
C GLY A 342 32.89 54.95 -20.31
N ASN A 343 32.65 55.03 -21.62
CA ASN A 343 33.35 54.40 -22.75
C ASN A 343 32.89 53.02 -23.27
N ARG A 344 32.21 53.14 -24.42
CA ARG A 344 32.09 52.21 -25.55
C ARG A 344 33.41 52.04 -26.30
N SER A 345 33.41 50.98 -27.12
CA SER A 345 34.05 50.77 -28.43
C SER A 345 35.49 50.27 -28.51
N LYS A 346 35.61 49.08 -29.16
CA LYS A 346 36.53 48.63 -30.23
C LYS A 346 36.36 47.10 -30.28
N GLU A 347 35.76 46.43 -31.27
CA GLU A 347 36.07 46.39 -32.71
C GLU A 347 37.57 46.14 -32.95
N GLU A 348 37.96 44.87 -33.13
CA GLU A 348 38.95 44.46 -34.13
C GLU A 348 38.95 42.94 -34.34
N THR A 349 38.90 42.62 -35.63
CA THR A 349 39.05 41.34 -36.33
C THR A 349 40.42 40.69 -36.15
N ALA A 350 40.44 39.35 -36.11
CA ALA A 350 41.36 38.50 -36.86
C ALA A 350 40.69 37.16 -37.13
#